data_AF-A0A3M8D1A7-F1
#
_entry.id   AF-A0A3M8D1A7-F1
#
_cell.length_a   1.000
_cell.length_b   1.000
_cell.length_c   1.000
_cell.angle_alpha   90.00
_cell.angle_beta   90.00
_cell.angle_gamma   90.00
#
_symmetry.space_group_name_H-M   'P 1'
#
loop_
_entity.id
_entity.type
_entity.pdbx_description
1 polymer ?
#
loop_
_entity_poly.entity_id
_entity_poly.type
_entity_poly.pdbx_seq_one_letter_code
_entity_poly.pdbx_strand_id
1 'polypeptide(L)'
;MTKRDWLQRSTVAVMLSTSLLMFAEGGHAAAAQTVDSQSSAKAAEVVKIAKTLIGKDYKYGAEGPSSFGSAGLATYIFKQAGIQVDDTIAELYKALDKVSSAKEGDLVFFSSNGSGAPSFMGIYIGDDQYIYSSQGEDAVVLKTFSDYSKKLVGIRRVLPEDTGTTNPGEGESSSAIADKVIAAGKKYLGTPYEYGSTRSNKKTMDCSEFTKWAYLDGANIDMGNGGARSQANYVKSHGSYTTDISKLKKGDLVFFMSYKGYKQSDYKNIDVPKQSITHVGIYMGDDKLLHTFSKESGGVKITDFKGTHWEYRFIMGGRPY
;
A
#
# COMPACT_ATOMS: atom_id res chain seq x y z
N MET A 1 23.82 -69.87 33.14
CA MET A 1 24.40 -68.52 33.30
C MET A 1 23.26 -67.51 33.26
N THR A 2 22.84 -67.05 34.43
CA THR A 2 21.63 -66.24 34.64
C THR A 2 22.01 -64.82 35.03
N LYS A 3 21.39 -63.88 34.31
CA LYS A 3 21.52 -62.43 34.37
C LYS A 3 21.19 -61.86 35.75
N ARG A 4 22.19 -61.74 36.63
CA ARG A 4 22.22 -60.79 37.76
C ARG A 4 23.63 -60.20 37.79
N ASP A 5 23.70 -58.92 38.11
CA ASP A 5 24.89 -58.08 38.23
C ASP A 5 25.39 -57.44 36.94
N TRP A 6 24.87 -56.25 36.65
CA TRP A 6 25.68 -55.05 36.88
C TRP A 6 24.79 -53.82 37.02
N LEU A 7 24.50 -53.49 38.27
CA LEU A 7 24.03 -52.19 38.72
C LEU A 7 25.29 -51.41 39.13
N GLN A 8 25.52 -50.24 38.53
CA GLN A 8 25.91 -48.98 39.17
C GLN A 8 26.85 -48.14 38.31
N ARG A 9 26.37 -46.92 38.05
CA ARG A 9 27.05 -45.64 37.72
C ARG A 9 26.24 -45.01 36.57
N SER A 10 25.64 -43.84 36.67
CA SER A 10 25.63 -42.82 37.70
C SER A 10 24.41 -41.93 37.48
N THR A 11 23.89 -41.41 38.57
CA THR A 11 22.92 -40.33 38.71
C THR A 11 23.23 -39.12 37.80
N VAL A 12 22.31 -38.75 36.91
CA VAL A 12 22.05 -37.34 36.55
C VAL A 12 20.56 -37.21 36.25
N ALA A 13 19.90 -36.37 37.03
CA ALA A 13 18.51 -35.96 36.82
C ALA A 13 18.39 -35.13 35.54
N VAL A 14 17.41 -35.43 34.68
CA VAL A 14 16.82 -34.43 33.79
C VAL A 14 15.30 -34.62 33.84
N MET A 15 14.66 -33.59 34.37
CA MET A 15 13.21 -33.39 34.40
C MET A 15 12.67 -33.21 32.98
N LEU A 16 11.43 -33.69 32.78
CA LEU A 16 10.38 -33.11 31.92
C LEU A 16 10.80 -32.47 30.59
N SER A 17 10.51 -33.16 29.49
CA SER A 17 10.18 -32.47 28.23
C SER A 17 9.16 -33.26 27.40
N THR A 18 7.94 -33.37 27.92
CA THR A 18 6.75 -33.45 27.07
C THR A 18 6.59 -32.10 26.36
N SER A 19 7.33 -31.85 25.29
CA SER A 19 7.13 -30.73 24.38
C SER A 19 8.05 -30.87 23.16
N LEU A 20 7.66 -31.66 22.16
CA LEU A 20 8.06 -31.39 20.79
C LEU A 20 7.14 -32.08 19.79
N LEU A 21 5.99 -31.45 19.55
CA LEU A 21 5.16 -31.72 18.38
C LEU A 21 4.34 -30.49 18.03
N MET A 22 5.01 -29.33 17.90
CA MET A 22 4.48 -28.14 17.21
C MET A 22 5.65 -27.29 16.67
N PHE A 23 6.24 -27.73 15.55
CA PHE A 23 7.00 -26.82 14.69
C PHE A 23 6.74 -27.21 13.24
N ALA A 24 5.60 -26.78 12.71
CA ALA A 24 5.36 -26.73 11.27
C ALA A 24 4.78 -25.39 10.80
N GLU A 25 4.43 -24.45 11.69
CA GLU A 25 3.83 -23.16 11.31
C GLU A 25 4.78 -21.94 11.44
N GLY A 26 5.98 -22.11 11.99
CA GLY A 26 6.91 -21.00 12.25
C GLY A 26 7.90 -20.64 11.12
N GLY A 27 8.01 -21.46 10.06
CA GLY A 27 9.04 -21.28 9.02
C GLY A 27 8.74 -20.18 8.00
N HIS A 28 7.47 -19.93 7.70
CA HIS A 28 7.08 -19.00 6.62
C HIS A 28 7.06 -17.52 7.06
N ALA A 29 6.69 -17.23 8.31
CA ALA A 29 6.63 -15.86 8.82
C ALA A 29 8.03 -15.23 9.04
N ALA A 30 9.02 -16.01 9.46
CA ALA A 30 10.39 -15.53 9.67
C ALA A 30 11.14 -15.25 8.36
N ALA A 31 10.89 -16.05 7.31
CA ALA A 31 11.46 -15.82 5.98
C ALA A 31 10.87 -14.55 5.33
N ALA A 32 9.55 -14.33 5.43
CA ALA A 32 8.89 -13.15 4.88
C ALA A 32 9.36 -11.83 5.52
N GLN A 33 9.62 -11.80 6.84
CA GLN A 33 10.18 -10.63 7.53
C GLN A 33 11.61 -10.28 7.09
N THR A 34 12.41 -11.27 6.70
CA THR A 34 13.80 -11.04 6.24
C THR A 34 13.88 -10.45 4.83
N VAL A 35 12.92 -10.75 3.96
CA VAL A 35 12.88 -10.28 2.57
C VAL A 35 12.41 -8.82 2.47
N ASP A 36 11.39 -8.43 3.24
CA ASP A 36 10.87 -7.06 3.30
C ASP A 36 11.91 -6.05 3.82
N SER A 37 12.65 -6.43 4.86
CA SER A 37 13.77 -5.64 5.40
C SER A 37 14.94 -5.49 4.41
N GLN A 38 15.14 -6.47 3.53
CA GLN A 38 16.19 -6.46 2.52
C GLN A 38 15.82 -5.61 1.30
N SER A 39 14.54 -5.62 0.89
CA SER A 39 14.02 -4.79 -0.21
C SER A 39 14.10 -3.30 0.11
N SER A 40 13.68 -2.88 1.32
CA SER A 40 13.78 -1.47 1.72
C SER A 40 15.23 -0.97 1.85
N ALA A 41 16.14 -1.83 2.33
CA ALA A 41 17.57 -1.52 2.37
C ALA A 41 18.16 -1.35 0.96
N LYS A 42 17.71 -2.15 -0.02
CA LYS A 42 18.12 -2.05 -1.42
C LYS A 42 17.55 -0.82 -2.11
N ALA A 43 16.30 -0.45 -1.83
CA ALA A 43 15.72 0.81 -2.30
C ALA A 43 16.53 2.01 -1.81
N ALA A 44 16.84 2.05 -0.51
CA ALA A 44 17.66 3.12 0.07
C ALA A 44 19.07 3.17 -0.54
N GLU A 45 19.67 2.01 -0.84
CA GLU A 45 20.96 1.90 -1.52
C GLU A 45 20.90 2.45 -2.96
N VAL A 46 19.87 2.07 -3.73
CA VAL A 46 19.60 2.58 -5.08
C VAL A 46 19.46 4.10 -5.08
N VAL A 47 18.63 4.65 -4.18
CA VAL A 47 18.43 6.10 -4.06
C VAL A 47 19.74 6.80 -3.68
N LYS A 48 20.51 6.23 -2.74
CA LYS A 48 21.81 6.77 -2.34
C LYS A 48 22.75 6.85 -3.53
N ILE A 49 22.90 5.76 -4.31
CA ILE A 49 23.75 5.72 -5.50
C ILE A 49 23.26 6.73 -6.55
N ALA A 50 21.95 6.75 -6.84
CA ALA A 50 21.35 7.67 -7.80
C ALA A 50 21.69 9.13 -7.48
N LYS A 51 21.58 9.53 -6.21
CA LYS A 51 21.92 10.89 -5.75
C LYS A 51 23.40 11.24 -5.97
N THR A 52 24.33 10.27 -5.91
CA THR A 52 25.76 10.53 -6.18
C THR A 52 26.08 10.80 -7.65
N LEU A 53 25.17 10.44 -8.57
CA LEU A 53 25.37 10.58 -10.00
C LEU A 53 24.78 11.88 -10.57
N ILE A 54 24.06 12.66 -9.76
CA ILE A 54 23.55 13.98 -10.15
C ILE A 54 24.73 14.85 -10.60
N GLY A 55 24.58 15.49 -11.77
CA GLY A 55 25.58 16.34 -12.39
C GLY A 55 26.58 15.61 -13.31
N LYS A 56 26.48 14.29 -13.47
CA LYS A 56 27.27 13.56 -14.49
C LYS A 56 26.75 13.83 -15.90
N ASP A 57 27.63 13.84 -16.88
CA ASP A 57 27.28 14.23 -18.25
C ASP A 57 26.24 13.29 -18.88
N TYR A 58 25.33 13.86 -19.66
CA TYR A 58 24.46 13.07 -20.53
C TYR A 58 25.24 12.57 -21.75
N LYS A 59 25.01 11.32 -22.13
CA LYS A 59 25.41 10.81 -23.44
C LYS A 59 24.47 9.71 -23.88
N TYR A 60 23.90 9.85 -25.09
CA TYR A 60 22.98 8.87 -25.63
C TYR A 60 23.62 7.47 -25.66
N GLY A 61 22.91 6.49 -25.08
CA GLY A 61 23.37 5.10 -24.99
C GLY A 61 24.56 4.84 -24.06
N ALA A 62 25.04 5.83 -23.28
CA ALA A 62 26.17 5.61 -22.38
C ALA A 62 25.77 4.87 -21.09
N GLU A 63 26.64 3.99 -20.62
CA GLU A 63 26.42 3.08 -19.48
C GLU A 63 27.19 3.48 -18.20
N GLY A 64 27.85 4.64 -18.20
CA GLY A 64 28.67 5.11 -17.10
C GLY A 64 30.14 4.66 -17.13
N PRO A 65 30.93 4.99 -16.08
CA PRO A 65 30.54 5.81 -14.92
C PRO A 65 30.67 7.32 -15.15
N SER A 66 31.30 7.76 -16.25
CA SER A 66 31.58 9.18 -16.49
C SER A 66 30.43 9.95 -17.13
N SER A 67 29.63 9.28 -17.97
CA SER A 67 28.46 9.84 -18.65
C SER A 67 27.37 8.80 -18.79
N PHE A 68 26.10 9.21 -18.83
CA PHE A 68 24.97 8.30 -18.81
C PHE A 68 23.90 8.62 -19.85
N GLY A 69 23.33 7.59 -20.47
CA GLY A 69 22.01 7.64 -21.10
C GLY A 69 20.91 7.22 -20.11
N SER A 70 19.63 7.33 -20.47
CA SER A 70 18.54 7.01 -19.54
C SER A 70 18.56 5.54 -19.07
N ALA A 71 18.82 4.58 -19.97
CA ALA A 71 18.94 3.17 -19.60
C ALA A 71 20.24 2.79 -18.93
N GLY A 72 21.35 3.34 -19.42
CA GLY A 72 22.64 3.13 -18.79
C GLY A 72 22.71 3.68 -17.36
N LEU A 73 22.03 4.80 -17.06
CA LEU A 73 21.92 5.34 -15.70
C LEU A 73 21.25 4.34 -14.75
N ALA A 74 20.06 3.86 -15.10
CA ALA A 74 19.31 2.90 -14.29
C ALA A 74 20.11 1.60 -14.08
N THR A 75 20.60 1.02 -15.18
CA THR A 75 21.35 -0.24 -15.18
C THR A 75 22.61 -0.14 -14.31
N TYR A 76 23.35 0.98 -14.41
CA TYR A 76 24.52 1.22 -13.59
C TYR A 76 24.18 1.29 -12.09
N ILE A 77 23.12 2.02 -11.72
CA ILE A 77 22.67 2.18 -10.32
C ILE A 77 22.29 0.83 -9.72
N PHE A 78 21.44 0.05 -10.42
CA PHE A 78 21.01 -1.26 -9.93
C PHE A 78 22.19 -2.23 -9.84
N LYS A 79 23.09 -2.24 -10.82
CA LYS A 79 24.31 -3.07 -10.80
C LYS A 79 25.19 -2.75 -9.58
N GLN A 80 25.35 -1.48 -9.23
CA GLN A 80 26.08 -1.06 -8.03
C GLN A 80 25.38 -1.49 -6.74
N ALA A 81 24.05 -1.51 -6.73
CA ALA A 81 23.25 -2.07 -5.64
C ALA A 81 23.19 -3.63 -5.66
N GLY A 82 23.91 -4.30 -6.56
CA GLY A 82 23.94 -5.77 -6.66
C GLY A 82 22.69 -6.39 -7.27
N ILE A 83 21.94 -5.62 -8.07
CA ILE A 83 20.70 -6.05 -8.73
C ILE A 83 20.93 -6.06 -10.24
N GLN A 84 20.53 -7.15 -10.88
CA GLN A 84 20.60 -7.29 -12.33
C GLN A 84 19.26 -6.87 -12.95
N VAL A 85 19.33 -6.03 -13.97
CA VAL A 85 18.18 -5.55 -14.75
C VAL A 85 18.57 -5.55 -16.22
N ASP A 86 17.58 -5.54 -17.12
CA ASP A 86 17.83 -5.43 -18.56
C ASP A 86 18.42 -4.05 -18.94
N ASP A 87 19.06 -3.97 -20.11
CA ASP A 87 19.89 -2.82 -20.47
C ASP A 87 19.15 -1.78 -21.32
N THR A 88 17.91 -2.07 -21.73
CA THR A 88 17.11 -1.20 -22.62
C THR A 88 15.79 -0.75 -22.02
N ILE A 89 15.34 0.46 -22.39
CA ILE A 89 14.05 1.02 -21.95
C ILE A 89 12.88 0.09 -22.31
N ALA A 90 12.91 -0.50 -23.51
CA ALA A 90 11.82 -1.33 -24.00
C ALA A 90 11.71 -2.66 -23.24
N GLU A 91 12.84 -3.30 -22.96
CA GLU A 91 12.90 -4.54 -22.18
C GLU A 91 12.46 -4.29 -20.75
N LEU A 92 13.03 -3.26 -20.09
CA LEU A 92 12.64 -2.89 -18.72
C LEU A 92 11.16 -2.54 -18.61
N TYR A 93 10.60 -1.78 -19.56
CA TYR A 93 9.18 -1.41 -19.54
C TYR A 93 8.24 -2.62 -19.70
N LYS A 94 8.71 -3.67 -20.39
CA LYS A 94 7.93 -4.88 -20.68
C LYS A 94 8.10 -5.95 -19.61
N ALA A 95 9.31 -6.12 -19.10
CA ALA A 95 9.68 -7.21 -18.20
C ALA A 95 9.28 -6.96 -16.75
N LEU A 96 9.29 -5.70 -16.32
CA LEU A 96 9.04 -5.32 -14.94
C LEU A 96 7.54 -5.15 -14.64
N ASP A 97 7.18 -5.31 -13.37
CA ASP A 97 5.80 -5.18 -12.93
C ASP A 97 5.31 -3.73 -12.99
N LYS A 98 4.10 -3.55 -13.52
CA LYS A 98 3.44 -2.24 -13.57
C LYS A 98 2.82 -1.92 -12.22
N VAL A 99 3.11 -0.73 -11.71
CA VAL A 99 2.54 -0.22 -10.47
C VAL A 99 1.85 1.13 -10.64
N SER A 100 0.89 1.40 -9.77
CA SER A 100 0.09 2.63 -9.76
C SER A 100 0.61 3.70 -8.81
N SER A 101 1.39 3.31 -7.80
CA SER A 101 2.00 4.21 -6.81
C SER A 101 3.50 3.96 -6.78
N ALA A 102 4.29 5.03 -6.97
CA ALA A 102 5.74 4.96 -7.00
C ALA A 102 6.32 4.81 -5.59
N LYS A 103 7.32 3.95 -5.45
CA LYS A 103 8.16 3.77 -4.27
C LYS A 103 9.61 4.05 -4.64
N GLU A 104 10.41 4.44 -3.65
CA GLU A 104 11.84 4.66 -3.83
C GLU A 104 12.50 3.48 -4.54
N GLY A 105 13.25 3.76 -5.61
CA GLY A 105 13.87 2.74 -6.45
C GLY A 105 13.01 2.28 -7.63
N ASP A 106 11.74 2.68 -7.73
CA ASP A 106 10.93 2.41 -8.93
C ASP A 106 11.47 3.14 -10.16
N LEU A 107 11.26 2.55 -11.34
CA LEU A 107 11.55 3.18 -12.62
C LEU A 107 10.33 3.92 -13.15
N VAL A 108 10.51 5.19 -13.48
CA VAL A 108 9.48 6.07 -14.04
C VAL A 108 9.72 6.27 -15.53
N PHE A 109 8.73 5.91 -16.36
CA PHE A 109 8.87 5.90 -17.82
C PHE A 109 8.07 7.01 -18.47
N PHE A 110 8.70 7.68 -19.43
CA PHE A 110 8.11 8.82 -20.10
C PHE A 110 8.19 8.69 -21.63
N SER A 111 7.24 9.28 -22.33
CA SER A 111 7.25 9.43 -23.79
C SER A 111 7.49 10.90 -24.15
N SER A 112 8.47 11.15 -25.02
CA SER A 112 8.78 12.50 -25.54
C SER A 112 7.56 13.15 -26.20
N ASN A 113 6.70 12.33 -26.81
CA ASN A 113 5.48 12.75 -27.52
C ASN A 113 4.23 12.76 -26.61
N GLY A 114 4.37 12.44 -25.32
CA GLY A 114 3.25 12.39 -24.37
C GLY A 114 2.37 11.15 -24.49
N SER A 115 2.60 10.28 -25.47
CA SER A 115 1.85 9.04 -25.69
C SER A 115 2.70 8.00 -26.42
N GLY A 116 2.29 6.73 -26.39
CA GLY A 116 3.00 5.64 -27.04
C GLY A 116 4.13 5.03 -26.21
N ALA A 117 5.09 4.40 -26.89
CA ALA A 117 6.21 3.73 -26.24
C ALA A 117 7.10 4.73 -25.47
N PRO A 118 7.64 4.34 -24.31
CA PRO A 118 8.53 5.21 -23.56
C PRO A 118 9.85 5.44 -24.32
N SER A 119 10.33 6.68 -24.28
CA SER A 119 11.56 7.11 -24.95
C SER A 119 12.66 7.55 -23.97
N PHE A 120 12.30 7.83 -22.72
CA PHE A 120 13.24 8.09 -21.63
C PHE A 120 12.66 7.61 -20.30
N MET A 121 13.53 7.45 -19.30
CA MET A 121 13.14 7.02 -17.96
C MET A 121 14.07 7.57 -16.89
N GLY A 122 13.62 7.49 -15.64
CA GLY A 122 14.38 7.85 -14.45
C GLY A 122 14.09 6.92 -13.27
N ILE A 123 14.77 7.16 -12.15
CA ILE A 123 14.64 6.43 -10.89
C ILE A 123 13.89 7.32 -9.91
N TYR A 124 12.76 6.85 -9.38
CA TYR A 124 12.00 7.53 -8.35
C TYR A 124 12.75 7.50 -7.01
N ILE A 125 12.78 8.63 -6.32
CA ILE A 125 13.58 8.82 -5.09
C ILE A 125 12.73 9.32 -3.90
N GLY A 126 11.41 9.19 -3.97
CA GLY A 126 10.48 9.70 -2.95
C GLY A 126 10.02 11.13 -3.24
N ASP A 127 9.06 11.63 -2.45
CA ASP A 127 8.59 13.02 -2.46
C ASP A 127 8.23 13.59 -3.86
N ASP A 128 7.61 12.75 -4.70
CA ASP A 128 7.27 13.09 -6.10
C ASP A 128 8.48 13.43 -7.00
N GLN A 129 9.69 13.02 -6.58
CA GLN A 129 10.95 13.28 -7.26
C GLN A 129 11.53 12.04 -7.94
N TYR A 130 12.25 12.27 -9.03
CA TYR A 130 13.02 11.26 -9.73
C TYR A 130 14.32 11.83 -10.30
N ILE A 131 15.30 10.96 -10.52
CA ILE A 131 16.59 11.28 -11.13
C ILE A 131 16.66 10.64 -12.51
N TYR A 132 17.04 11.41 -13.53
CA TYR A 132 17.22 10.89 -14.89
C TYR A 132 18.36 11.61 -15.62
N SER A 133 18.87 10.97 -16.69
CA SER A 133 19.85 11.60 -17.57
C SER A 133 19.13 12.42 -18.64
N SER A 134 19.28 13.75 -18.58
CA SER A 134 18.56 14.72 -19.40
C SER A 134 19.40 15.13 -20.60
N GLN A 135 18.89 14.86 -21.81
CA GLN A 135 19.47 15.38 -23.04
C GLN A 135 19.43 16.91 -23.11
N GLY A 136 18.36 17.52 -22.60
CA GLY A 136 18.15 18.97 -22.68
C GLY A 136 19.03 19.77 -21.72
N GLU A 137 19.48 19.15 -20.63
CA GLU A 137 20.33 19.77 -19.60
C GLU A 137 21.76 19.22 -19.64
N ASP A 138 22.06 18.36 -20.62
CA ASP A 138 23.34 17.68 -20.82
C ASP A 138 23.90 16.97 -19.56
N ALA A 139 23.03 16.57 -18.64
CA ALA A 139 23.43 16.04 -17.35
C ALA A 139 22.38 15.13 -16.71
N VAL A 140 22.82 14.34 -15.72
CA VAL A 140 21.95 13.66 -14.76
C VAL A 140 21.37 14.69 -13.78
N VAL A 141 20.05 14.76 -13.71
CA VAL A 141 19.33 15.79 -12.96
C VAL A 141 18.21 15.20 -12.11
N LEU A 142 17.84 15.92 -11.05
CA LEU A 142 16.68 15.66 -10.23
C LEU A 142 15.50 16.50 -10.75
N LYS A 143 14.33 15.87 -10.90
CA LYS A 143 13.07 16.53 -11.31
C LYS A 143 11.90 16.07 -10.46
N THR A 144 10.81 16.80 -10.53
CA THR A 144 9.52 16.43 -9.94
C THR A 144 8.54 15.96 -11.01
N PHE A 145 7.55 15.15 -10.64
CA PHE A 145 6.52 14.69 -11.58
C PHE A 145 5.72 15.83 -12.22
N SER A 146 5.59 16.98 -11.54
CA SER A 146 4.95 18.19 -12.09
C SER A 146 5.52 18.60 -13.44
N ASP A 147 6.83 18.41 -13.64
CA ASP A 147 7.57 18.88 -14.81
C ASP A 147 7.22 18.08 -16.07
N TYR A 148 6.80 16.83 -15.90
CA TYR A 148 6.55 15.88 -17.00
C TYR A 148 5.28 15.05 -16.84
N SER A 149 4.31 15.51 -16.04
CA SER A 149 3.05 14.81 -15.74
C SER A 149 2.30 14.33 -17.00
N LYS A 150 2.28 15.13 -18.07
CA LYS A 150 1.64 14.78 -19.36
C LYS A 150 2.43 13.78 -20.21
N LYS A 151 3.68 13.48 -19.83
CA LYS A 151 4.57 12.57 -20.54
C LYS A 151 4.75 11.23 -19.83
N LEU A 152 4.24 11.08 -18.60
CA LEU A 152 4.33 9.85 -17.84
C LEU A 152 3.52 8.73 -18.52
N VAL A 153 4.20 7.65 -18.89
CA VAL A 153 3.62 6.48 -19.56
C VAL A 153 3.36 5.35 -18.56
N GLY A 154 4.16 5.29 -17.50
CA GLY A 154 3.91 4.36 -16.40
C GLY A 154 5.09 4.22 -15.46
N ILE A 155 4.85 3.52 -14.36
CA ILE A 155 5.85 3.20 -13.35
C ILE A 155 6.09 1.69 -13.42
N ARG A 156 7.35 1.28 -13.26
CA ARG A 156 7.75 -0.12 -13.17
C ARG A 156 8.64 -0.37 -11.98
N ARG A 157 8.60 -1.62 -11.55
CA ARG A 157 9.09 -2.01 -10.28
C ARG A 157 10.17 -3.07 -10.37
N VAL A 158 11.29 -2.83 -9.68
CA VAL A 158 12.51 -3.64 -9.81
C VAL A 158 12.76 -4.52 -8.58
N LEU A 159 12.34 -4.07 -7.38
CA LEU A 159 12.66 -4.75 -6.13
C LEU A 159 11.50 -5.65 -5.69
N PRO A 160 11.74 -6.92 -5.30
CA PRO A 160 10.67 -7.82 -4.87
C PRO A 160 10.12 -7.52 -3.44
N GLU A 161 8.80 -7.46 -3.23
CA GLU A 161 8.06 -7.81 -1.99
C GLU A 161 7.00 -8.90 -2.26
N ASP A 162 6.64 -9.63 -1.22
CA ASP A 162 5.88 -10.89 -1.27
C ASP A 162 4.42 -10.71 -1.78
N THR A 163 4.18 -10.97 -3.07
CA THR A 163 2.82 -11.23 -3.57
C THR A 163 2.53 -12.74 -3.46
N GLY A 164 1.72 -13.11 -2.47
CA GLY A 164 1.18 -14.46 -2.27
C GLY A 164 0.22 -14.95 -3.36
N THR A 165 0.52 -14.65 -4.63
CA THR A 165 0.05 -15.34 -5.84
C THR A 165 1.18 -15.30 -6.85
N THR A 166 2.19 -16.17 -6.69
CA THR A 166 3.20 -16.53 -7.70
C THR A 166 3.57 -15.45 -8.73
N ASN A 167 4.32 -14.40 -8.34
CA ASN A 167 5.68 -14.06 -8.84
C ASN A 167 6.20 -12.76 -8.16
N PRO A 168 7.54 -12.59 -8.02
CA PRO A 168 8.17 -11.65 -7.06
C PRO A 168 8.47 -10.29 -7.71
N GLY A 169 8.17 -9.12 -7.15
CA GLY A 169 7.51 -8.77 -5.90
C GLY A 169 7.42 -7.24 -5.76
N GLU A 170 6.50 -6.73 -4.92
CA GLU A 170 6.51 -5.49 -4.09
C GLU A 170 5.11 -5.26 -3.45
N GLY A 171 5.01 -4.64 -2.28
CA GLY A 171 3.82 -4.44 -1.42
C GLY A 171 3.60 -5.49 -0.32
N GLU A 172 3.50 -5.08 0.96
CA GLU A 172 2.62 -5.76 1.94
C GLU A 172 1.28 -6.02 1.24
N SER A 173 0.91 -7.29 1.09
CA SER A 173 -0.30 -7.68 0.36
C SER A 173 -1.50 -6.82 0.79
N SER A 174 -2.29 -6.31 -0.16
CA SER A 174 -3.44 -5.46 0.16
C SER A 174 -4.44 -6.14 1.12
N SER A 175 -4.43 -7.47 1.21
CA SER A 175 -5.19 -8.19 2.24
C SER A 175 -4.59 -8.02 3.63
N ALA A 176 -3.27 -8.08 3.77
CA ALA A 176 -2.57 -7.89 5.04
C ALA A 176 -2.73 -6.44 5.54
N ILE A 177 -2.62 -5.44 4.66
CA ILE A 177 -2.92 -4.05 5.00
C ILE A 177 -4.37 -3.92 5.50
N ALA A 178 -5.33 -4.49 4.77
CA ALA A 178 -6.73 -4.49 5.19
C ALA A 178 -6.94 -5.14 6.56
N ASP A 179 -6.27 -6.26 6.84
CA ASP A 179 -6.33 -6.95 8.13
C ASP A 179 -5.77 -6.10 9.26
N LYS A 180 -4.64 -5.42 9.05
CA LYS A 180 -4.07 -4.51 10.05
C LYS A 180 -4.96 -3.29 10.30
N VAL A 181 -5.51 -2.68 9.25
CA VAL A 181 -6.45 -1.55 9.36
C VAL A 181 -7.70 -1.97 10.14
N ILE A 182 -8.27 -3.13 9.85
CA ILE A 182 -9.44 -3.65 10.56
C ILE A 182 -9.09 -4.00 12.01
N ALA A 183 -7.93 -4.62 12.26
CA ALA A 183 -7.46 -4.92 13.60
C ALA A 183 -7.25 -3.65 14.43
N ALA A 184 -6.66 -2.61 13.85
CA ALA A 184 -6.51 -1.30 14.48
C ALA A 184 -7.88 -0.65 14.72
N GLY A 185 -8.77 -0.66 13.73
CA GLY A 185 -10.14 -0.16 13.85
C GLY A 185 -10.92 -0.83 14.99
N LYS A 186 -10.76 -2.15 15.16
CA LYS A 186 -11.42 -2.92 16.24
C LYS A 186 -10.95 -2.50 17.64
N LYS A 187 -9.75 -1.94 17.80
CA LYS A 187 -9.29 -1.39 19.09
C LYS A 187 -10.12 -0.19 19.55
N TYR A 188 -10.84 0.45 18.62
CA TYR A 188 -11.71 1.59 18.89
C TYR A 188 -13.16 1.23 19.15
N LEU A 189 -13.54 -0.05 19.14
CA LEU A 189 -14.93 -0.45 19.41
C LEU A 189 -15.44 0.16 20.73
N GLY A 190 -16.61 0.78 20.67
CA GLY A 190 -17.24 1.49 21.78
C GLY A 190 -16.76 2.93 21.99
N THR A 191 -15.74 3.43 21.28
CA THR A 191 -15.33 4.83 21.36
C THR A 191 -16.52 5.75 20.99
N PRO A 192 -16.94 6.67 21.89
CA PRO A 192 -18.12 7.48 21.68
C PRO A 192 -18.07 8.35 20.42
N TYR A 193 -19.22 8.47 19.76
CA TYR A 193 -19.36 9.36 18.61
C TYR A 193 -19.42 10.82 19.04
N GLU A 194 -18.65 11.68 18.38
CA GLU A 194 -18.75 13.13 18.47
C GLU A 194 -18.62 13.74 17.08
N TYR A 195 -19.64 14.48 16.64
CA TYR A 195 -19.62 15.14 15.34
C TYR A 195 -18.57 16.24 15.31
N GLY A 196 -17.66 16.19 14.33
CA GLY A 196 -16.59 17.17 14.19
C GLY A 196 -15.62 17.16 15.37
N SER A 197 -15.39 15.97 15.95
CA SER A 197 -14.44 15.77 17.04
C SER A 197 -13.08 16.42 16.77
N THR A 198 -12.42 16.88 17.83
CA THR A 198 -11.25 17.77 17.74
C THR A 198 -10.03 17.18 17.02
N ARG A 199 -9.98 15.86 16.81
CA ARG A 199 -8.83 15.13 16.24
C ARG A 199 -7.53 15.25 17.02
N SER A 200 -7.57 15.88 18.19
CA SER A 200 -6.43 16.09 19.08
C SER A 200 -6.11 14.87 19.94
N ASN A 201 -7.11 13.99 20.14
CA ASN A 201 -7.00 12.78 20.93
C ASN A 201 -8.07 11.75 20.49
N LYS A 202 -7.96 10.51 20.97
CA LYS A 202 -8.78 9.37 20.53
C LYS A 202 -9.97 9.06 21.45
N LYS A 203 -10.40 10.00 22.31
CA LYS A 203 -11.48 9.77 23.30
C LYS A 203 -12.88 9.77 22.68
N THR A 204 -13.07 10.55 21.62
CA THR A 204 -14.31 10.63 20.84
C THR A 204 -13.95 10.71 19.36
N MET A 205 -14.84 10.28 18.47
CA MET A 205 -14.56 10.25 17.03
C MET A 205 -15.81 10.49 16.20
N ASP A 206 -15.70 11.32 15.16
CA ASP A 206 -16.60 11.29 14.02
C ASP A 206 -16.23 10.13 13.06
N CYS A 207 -17.07 9.89 12.05
CA CYS A 207 -16.87 8.80 11.09
C CYS A 207 -15.52 8.84 10.37
N SER A 208 -15.09 10.02 9.95
CA SER A 208 -13.85 10.24 9.20
C SER A 208 -12.62 10.30 10.09
N GLU A 209 -12.75 10.75 11.33
CA GLU A 209 -11.68 10.64 12.31
C GLU A 209 -11.42 9.18 12.66
N PHE A 210 -12.48 8.39 12.87
CA PHE A 210 -12.35 6.95 13.11
C PHE A 210 -11.60 6.24 11.98
N THR A 211 -12.00 6.46 10.73
CA THR A 211 -11.31 5.83 9.59
C THR A 211 -9.88 6.34 9.46
N LYS A 212 -9.61 7.63 9.68
CA LYS A 212 -8.24 8.16 9.73
C LYS A 212 -7.37 7.39 10.72
N TRP A 213 -7.83 7.22 11.97
CA TRP A 213 -7.05 6.52 12.99
C TRP A 213 -6.88 5.03 12.70
N ALA A 214 -7.90 4.36 12.16
CA ALA A 214 -7.79 2.95 11.81
C ALA A 214 -6.72 2.70 10.73
N TYR A 215 -6.65 3.56 9.70
CA TYR A 215 -5.66 3.45 8.63
C TYR A 215 -4.26 3.90 9.06
N LEU A 216 -4.18 4.98 9.84
CA LEU A 216 -2.91 5.48 10.36
C LEU A 216 -2.27 4.50 11.35
N ASP A 217 -3.04 4.00 12.33
CA ASP A 217 -2.50 3.07 13.33
C ASP A 217 -2.28 1.66 12.78
N GLY A 218 -3.08 1.24 11.81
CA GLY A 218 -3.01 -0.10 11.23
C GLY A 218 -1.91 -0.23 10.19
N ALA A 219 -1.76 0.78 9.33
CA ALA A 219 -0.95 0.68 8.12
C ALA A 219 -0.09 1.92 7.86
N ASN A 220 -0.03 2.88 8.79
CA ASN A 220 0.67 4.16 8.61
C ASN A 220 0.20 4.95 7.37
N ILE A 221 -1.08 4.81 7.01
CA ILE A 221 -1.68 5.50 5.87
C ILE A 221 -2.35 6.77 6.38
N ASP A 222 -1.74 7.93 6.13
CA ASP A 222 -2.30 9.23 6.47
C ASP A 222 -3.16 9.78 5.32
N MET A 223 -4.47 9.85 5.56
CA MET A 223 -5.44 10.45 4.65
C MET A 223 -5.77 11.92 4.98
N GLY A 224 -5.00 12.51 5.90
CA GLY A 224 -5.16 13.88 6.38
C GLY A 224 -6.30 14.06 7.38
N ASN A 225 -6.51 15.32 7.77
CA ASN A 225 -7.50 15.73 8.78
C ASN A 225 -8.88 16.08 8.20
N GLY A 226 -9.12 15.80 6.92
CA GLY A 226 -10.37 16.12 6.25
C GLY A 226 -11.54 15.21 6.67
N GLY A 227 -12.75 15.60 6.24
CA GLY A 227 -13.97 14.82 6.44
C GLY A 227 -14.12 13.67 5.42
N ALA A 228 -15.26 12.98 5.45
CA ALA A 228 -15.56 11.87 4.54
C ALA A 228 -15.39 12.21 3.04
N ARG A 229 -15.68 13.45 2.63
CA ARG A 229 -15.48 13.91 1.24
C ARG A 229 -14.00 14.00 0.86
N SER A 230 -13.16 14.50 1.78
CA SER A 230 -11.71 14.58 1.57
C SER A 230 -11.11 13.18 1.43
N GLN A 231 -11.56 12.22 2.25
CA GLN A 231 -11.14 10.82 2.13
C GLN A 231 -11.60 10.17 0.83
N ALA A 232 -12.80 10.49 0.34
CA ALA A 232 -13.27 10.01 -0.96
C ALA A 232 -12.39 10.56 -2.10
N ASN A 233 -11.98 11.83 -2.02
CA ASN A 233 -11.04 12.41 -2.99
C ASN A 233 -9.67 11.75 -2.89
N TYR A 234 -9.19 11.49 -1.67
CA TYR A 234 -7.93 10.77 -1.43
C TYR A 234 -7.94 9.39 -2.09
N VAL A 235 -9.01 8.60 -1.90
CA VAL A 235 -9.18 7.29 -2.55
C VAL A 235 -9.16 7.41 -4.07
N LYS A 236 -9.85 8.41 -4.64
CA LYS A 236 -9.87 8.64 -6.09
C LYS A 236 -8.51 9.02 -6.66
N SER A 237 -7.65 9.68 -5.89
CA SER A 237 -6.34 10.13 -6.36
C SER A 237 -5.18 9.17 -6.05
N HIS A 238 -5.33 8.29 -5.06
CA HIS A 238 -4.22 7.42 -4.59
C HIS A 238 -4.47 5.92 -4.76
N GLY A 239 -5.70 5.50 -5.11
CA GLY A 239 -5.98 4.08 -5.29
C GLY A 239 -7.14 3.80 -6.23
N SER A 240 -7.77 2.64 -6.05
CA SER A 240 -8.87 2.18 -6.90
C SER A 240 -10.21 2.35 -6.22
N TYR A 241 -11.26 2.69 -6.98
CA TYR A 241 -12.62 2.78 -6.46
C TYR A 241 -13.65 2.12 -7.38
N THR A 242 -14.81 1.83 -6.81
CA THR A 242 -15.94 1.19 -7.46
C THR A 242 -17.25 1.81 -6.97
N THR A 243 -18.23 1.90 -7.86
CA THR A 243 -19.65 2.19 -7.52
C THR A 243 -20.50 0.92 -7.48
N ASP A 244 -19.88 -0.25 -7.68
CA ASP A 244 -20.49 -1.57 -7.62
C ASP A 244 -20.09 -2.24 -6.30
N ILE A 245 -21.08 -2.48 -5.43
CA ILE A 245 -20.92 -3.11 -4.11
C ILE A 245 -20.28 -4.49 -4.23
N SER A 246 -20.58 -5.25 -5.28
CA SER A 246 -20.06 -6.61 -5.46
C SER A 246 -18.55 -6.67 -5.66
N LYS A 247 -17.94 -5.52 -6.02
CA LYS A 247 -16.49 -5.38 -6.23
C LYS A 247 -15.75 -4.88 -5.00
N LEU A 248 -16.46 -4.60 -3.90
CA LEU A 248 -15.83 -4.16 -2.67
C LEU A 248 -14.97 -5.27 -2.09
N LYS A 249 -13.80 -4.85 -1.62
CA LYS A 249 -12.82 -5.72 -1.00
C LYS A 249 -12.63 -5.30 0.45
N LYS A 250 -12.38 -6.28 1.32
CA LYS A 250 -12.04 -6.06 2.73
C LYS A 250 -10.96 -4.97 2.84
N GLY A 251 -11.20 -3.96 3.67
CA GLY A 251 -10.33 -2.79 3.85
C GLY A 251 -10.57 -1.64 2.88
N ASP A 252 -11.64 -1.66 2.08
CA ASP A 252 -12.08 -0.50 1.31
C ASP A 252 -12.81 0.50 2.23
N LEU A 253 -12.56 1.79 2.02
CA LEU A 253 -13.43 2.83 2.53
C LEU A 253 -14.73 2.82 1.73
N VAL A 254 -15.86 2.93 2.40
CA VAL A 254 -17.18 3.00 1.78
C VAL A 254 -17.88 4.29 2.16
N PHE A 255 -18.44 4.96 1.16
CA PHE A 255 -18.94 6.34 1.27
C PHE A 255 -20.44 6.37 0.99
N PHE A 256 -21.16 7.14 1.81
CA PHE A 256 -22.63 7.12 1.79
C PHE A 256 -23.25 8.51 1.71
N MET A 257 -24.40 8.57 1.06
CA MET A 257 -25.28 9.74 1.09
C MET A 257 -26.00 9.89 2.44
N SER A 258 -26.71 11.00 2.64
CA SER A 258 -27.50 11.23 3.85
C SER A 258 -28.59 10.18 4.06
N TYR A 259 -28.91 9.91 5.33
CA TYR A 259 -30.00 9.00 5.70
C TYR A 259 -31.36 9.56 5.29
N LYS A 260 -32.24 8.70 4.75
CA LYS A 260 -33.63 9.05 4.36
C LYS A 260 -34.69 8.12 4.96
N GLY A 261 -34.28 6.99 5.53
CA GLY A 261 -35.18 5.97 6.06
C GLY A 261 -34.53 4.59 6.06
N TYR A 262 -35.23 3.61 6.64
CA TYR A 262 -34.73 2.23 6.79
C TYR A 262 -35.08 1.33 5.61
N LYS A 263 -36.04 1.72 4.78
CA LYS A 263 -36.58 0.87 3.69
C LYS A 263 -35.97 1.29 2.36
N GLN A 264 -35.82 0.32 1.46
CA GLN A 264 -35.36 0.60 0.09
C GLN A 264 -36.27 1.61 -0.64
N SER A 265 -37.58 1.57 -0.36
CA SER A 265 -38.56 2.50 -0.92
C SER A 265 -38.27 3.97 -0.62
N ASP A 266 -37.59 4.25 0.49
CA ASP A 266 -37.27 5.61 0.93
C ASP A 266 -36.21 6.27 0.02
N TYR A 267 -35.57 5.48 -0.85
CA TYR A 267 -34.51 5.88 -1.78
C TYR A 267 -34.90 5.73 -3.25
N LYS A 268 -36.10 5.21 -3.57
CA LYS A 268 -36.51 4.83 -4.94
C LYS A 268 -36.34 5.93 -6.00
N ASN A 269 -36.56 7.19 -5.62
CA ASN A 269 -36.52 8.34 -6.52
C ASN A 269 -35.26 9.21 -6.33
N ILE A 270 -34.21 8.64 -5.75
CA ILE A 270 -32.96 9.35 -5.48
C ILE A 270 -31.85 8.75 -6.36
N ASP A 271 -31.19 9.59 -7.14
CA ASP A 271 -29.96 9.23 -7.83
C ASP A 271 -28.81 9.26 -6.80
N VAL A 272 -28.63 8.14 -6.09
CA VAL A 272 -27.69 8.00 -4.96
C VAL A 272 -26.24 8.35 -5.36
N PRO A 273 -25.68 7.85 -6.48
CA PRO A 273 -24.31 8.21 -6.90
C PRO A 273 -24.06 9.71 -7.10
N LYS A 274 -25.10 10.51 -7.39
CA LYS A 274 -24.99 11.96 -7.54
C LYS A 274 -25.17 12.75 -6.24
N GLN A 275 -25.51 12.10 -5.13
CA GLN A 275 -25.71 12.77 -3.85
C GLN A 275 -24.37 13.12 -3.19
N SER A 276 -24.43 14.06 -2.24
CA SER A 276 -23.27 14.43 -1.44
C SER A 276 -22.90 13.33 -0.45
N ILE A 277 -21.59 13.03 -0.37
CA ILE A 277 -21.04 12.15 0.68
C ILE A 277 -21.20 12.84 2.04
N THR A 278 -21.77 12.11 3.00
CA THR A 278 -21.99 12.58 4.39
C THR A 278 -21.47 11.61 5.44
N HIS A 279 -21.12 10.39 5.04
CA HIS A 279 -20.64 9.35 5.96
C HIS A 279 -19.58 8.48 5.28
N VAL A 280 -18.68 7.92 6.09
CA VAL A 280 -17.65 6.96 5.66
C VAL A 280 -17.54 5.82 6.67
N GLY A 281 -17.23 4.62 6.19
CA GLY A 281 -16.89 3.47 7.02
C GLY A 281 -15.85 2.57 6.34
N ILE A 282 -15.46 1.49 7.01
CA ILE A 282 -14.53 0.49 6.48
C ILE A 282 -15.30 -0.79 6.18
N TYR A 283 -15.21 -1.28 4.94
CA TYR A 283 -15.78 -2.57 4.59
C TYR A 283 -14.90 -3.70 5.14
N MET A 284 -15.47 -4.58 5.96
CA MET A 284 -14.74 -5.65 6.64
C MET A 284 -14.69 -6.96 5.85
N GLY A 285 -15.33 -7.02 4.69
CA GLY A 285 -15.74 -8.29 4.10
C GLY A 285 -17.03 -8.81 4.75
N ASP A 286 -17.51 -9.95 4.24
CA ASP A 286 -18.68 -10.66 4.75
C ASP A 286 -19.92 -9.79 4.97
N ASP A 287 -20.15 -8.83 4.07
CA ASP A 287 -21.26 -7.87 4.15
C ASP A 287 -21.28 -7.07 5.48
N LYS A 288 -20.12 -6.74 6.06
CA LYS A 288 -20.01 -5.99 7.32
C LYS A 288 -19.26 -4.66 7.18
N LEU A 289 -19.69 -3.69 7.97
CA LEU A 289 -19.08 -2.36 8.09
C LEU A 289 -18.53 -2.14 9.49
N LEU A 290 -17.32 -1.59 9.57
CA LEU A 290 -16.77 -1.00 10.79
C LEU A 290 -16.83 0.52 10.69
N HIS A 291 -17.59 1.17 11.58
CA HIS A 291 -17.78 2.63 11.55
C HIS A 291 -18.37 3.19 12.86
N THR A 292 -18.51 4.52 12.94
CA THR A 292 -19.24 5.24 13.98
C THR A 292 -20.07 6.35 13.33
N PHE A 293 -21.36 6.50 13.67
CA PHE A 293 -22.26 7.36 12.88
C PHE A 293 -23.27 8.20 13.67
N SER A 294 -23.48 7.92 14.97
CA SER A 294 -24.30 8.76 15.83
C SER A 294 -24.06 8.46 17.32
N LYS A 295 -24.52 9.33 18.22
CA LYS A 295 -24.43 9.08 19.67
C LYS A 295 -25.28 7.86 20.08
N GLU A 296 -26.46 7.74 19.47
CA GLU A 296 -27.43 6.66 19.71
C GLU A 296 -26.93 5.30 19.22
N SER A 297 -26.01 5.29 18.25
CA SER A 297 -25.40 4.05 17.75
C SER A 297 -24.52 3.34 18.78
N GLY A 298 -24.07 4.06 19.81
CA GLY A 298 -23.18 3.55 20.87
C GLY A 298 -21.69 3.64 20.55
N GLY A 299 -21.30 4.50 19.59
CA GLY A 299 -19.90 4.71 19.19
C GLY A 299 -19.45 3.82 18.04
N VAL A 300 -18.13 3.58 17.94
CA VAL A 300 -17.55 2.70 16.92
C VAL A 300 -18.07 1.28 17.11
N LYS A 301 -18.61 0.71 16.03
CA LYS A 301 -19.20 -0.63 16.05
C LYS A 301 -19.12 -1.29 14.69
N ILE A 302 -19.45 -2.58 14.70
CA ILE A 302 -19.65 -3.37 13.50
C ILE A 302 -21.16 -3.44 13.21
N THR A 303 -21.56 -3.20 11.96
CA THR A 303 -22.94 -3.35 11.49
C THR A 303 -23.00 -4.21 10.24
N ASP A 304 -24.16 -4.78 9.96
CA ASP A 304 -24.43 -5.41 8.68
C ASP A 304 -24.59 -4.35 7.59
N PHE A 305 -24.15 -4.70 6.39
CA PHE A 305 -24.21 -3.84 5.21
C PHE A 305 -25.41 -4.19 4.34
N LYS A 306 -25.43 -5.44 3.87
CA LYS A 306 -26.44 -5.96 2.94
C LYS A 306 -27.82 -6.05 3.58
N GLY A 307 -28.84 -5.68 2.83
CA GLY A 307 -30.23 -5.63 3.27
C GLY A 307 -30.57 -4.46 4.20
N THR A 308 -29.61 -3.57 4.48
CA THR A 308 -29.80 -2.44 5.40
C THR A 308 -29.85 -1.11 4.66
N HIS A 309 -30.21 -0.05 5.37
CA HIS A 309 -30.16 1.30 4.80
C HIS A 309 -28.76 1.73 4.34
N TRP A 310 -27.68 1.07 4.80
CA TRP A 310 -26.33 1.37 4.32
C TRP A 310 -26.17 1.00 2.85
N GLU A 311 -26.69 -0.15 2.44
CA GLU A 311 -26.69 -0.59 1.04
C GLU A 311 -27.40 0.43 0.15
N TYR A 312 -28.59 0.91 0.57
CA TYR A 312 -29.38 1.87 -0.21
C TYR A 312 -28.76 3.26 -0.29
N ARG A 313 -27.76 3.56 0.54
CA ARG A 313 -27.08 4.86 0.62
C ARG A 313 -25.69 4.84 -0.02
N PHE A 314 -25.23 3.69 -0.49
CA PHE A 314 -23.88 3.51 -1.01
C PHE A 314 -23.65 4.36 -2.27
N ILE A 315 -22.66 5.25 -2.22
CA ILE A 315 -22.25 6.08 -3.37
C ILE A 315 -21.10 5.40 -4.08
N MET A 316 -20.05 5.06 -3.34
CA MET A 316 -18.84 4.43 -3.84
C MET A 316 -18.06 3.80 -2.69
N GLY A 317 -17.15 2.89 -3.02
CA GLY A 317 -16.10 2.46 -2.11
C GLY A 317 -14.79 2.29 -2.83
N GLY A 318 -13.69 2.26 -2.09
CA GLY A 318 -12.39 2.11 -2.70
C GLY A 318 -11.24 2.03 -1.71
N ARG A 319 -10.09 1.67 -2.26
CA ARG A 319 -8.85 1.43 -1.54
C ARG A 319 -8.01 2.70 -1.55
N PRO A 320 -7.54 3.19 -0.40
CA PRO A 320 -6.68 4.36 -0.34
C PRO A 320 -5.18 4.04 -0.55
N TYR A 321 -4.83 2.85 -1.07
CA TYR A 321 -3.46 2.38 -1.28
C TYR A 321 -3.39 1.39 -2.45
#